data_AF-A0A6V7I4F2-F1
#
_entry.id   AF-A0A6V7I4F2-F1
#
_cell.length_a   1.000
_cell.length_b   1.000
_cell.length_c   1.000
_cell.angle_alpha   90.00
_cell.angle_beta   90.00
_cell.angle_gamma   90.00
#
_symmetry.space_group_name_H-M   'P 1'
#
loop_
_entity.id
_entity.type
_entity.pdbx_description
1 polymer ?
#
loop_
_entity_poly.entity_id
_entity_poly.type
_entity_poly.pdbx_seq_one_letter_code
_entity_poly.pdbx_strand_id
1 'polypeptide(L)' 'IALEDLRVEIPRGISPHLAKLIRICMNEDPGKRPSFDMVVPILDKMKR' A
#
# COMPACT_ATOMS: atom_id res chain seq x y z
N ILE A 1 9.36 -22.83 13.08
CA ILE A 1 8.59 -22.26 11.94
C ILE A 1 9.25 -20.92 11.63
N ALA A 2 9.80 -20.74 10.44
CA ALA A 2 10.33 -19.43 10.03
C ALA A 2 9.12 -18.50 9.79
N LEU A 3 9.03 -17.41 10.55
CA LEU A 3 8.00 -16.36 10.42
C LEU A 3 8.48 -15.18 9.56
N GLU A 4 9.67 -15.32 8.98
CA GLU A 4 10.26 -14.31 8.12
C GLU A 4 9.43 -14.23 6.84
N ASP A 5 9.19 -12.99 6.39
CA ASP A 5 8.32 -12.64 5.27
C ASP A 5 6.80 -12.59 5.51
N LEU A 6 6.33 -12.77 6.74
CA LEU A 6 4.92 -12.49 7.03
C LEU A 6 4.64 -10.98 6.85
N ARG A 7 3.79 -10.64 5.89
CA ARG A 7 3.26 -9.28 5.68
C ARG A 7 1.82 -9.21 6.20
N VAL A 8 1.39 -8.00 6.57
CA VAL A 8 0.00 -7.77 6.98
C VAL A 8 -0.94 -8.13 5.83
N GLU A 9 -1.91 -9.00 6.11
CA GLU A 9 -2.96 -9.30 5.14
C GLU A 9 -3.84 -8.07 4.91
N ILE A 10 -4.08 -7.74 3.65
CA ILE A 10 -4.97 -6.63 3.30
C ILE A 10 -6.42 -7.04 3.62
N PRO A 11 -7.16 -6.27 4.45
CA PRO A 11 -8.51 -6.61 4.83
C PRO A 11 -9.44 -6.77 3.62
N ARG A 12 -10.36 -7.73 3.70
CA ARG A 12 -11.45 -7.88 2.73
C ARG A 12 -12.47 -6.75 2.94
N GLY A 13 -13.06 -6.26 1.84
CA GLY A 13 -14.12 -5.23 1.88
C GLY A 13 -13.63 -3.78 1.81
N ILE A 14 -12.32 -3.54 1.62
CA ILE A 14 -11.81 -2.19 1.34
C ILE A 14 -11.84 -1.89 -0.16
N SER A 15 -11.79 -0.59 -0.51
CA SER A 15 -11.71 -0.15 -1.90
C SER A 15 -10.52 -0.77 -2.64
N PRO A 16 -10.70 -1.25 -3.89
CA PRO A 16 -9.60 -1.78 -4.70
C PRO A 16 -8.43 -0.80 -4.87
N HIS A 17 -8.72 0.51 -4.92
CA HIS A 17 -7.70 1.55 -5.00
C HIS A 17 -6.87 1.65 -3.72
N LEU A 18 -7.51 1.51 -2.55
CA LEU A 18 -6.82 1.49 -1.26
C LEU A 18 -5.96 0.24 -1.11
N ALA A 19 -6.50 -0.93 -1.49
CA ALA A 19 -5.74 -2.18 -1.49
C ALA A 19 -4.49 -2.09 -2.39
N LYS A 20 -4.62 -1.50 -3.58
CA LYS A 20 -3.50 -1.28 -4.49
C LYS A 20 -2.47 -0.31 -3.89
N LEU A 21 -2.92 0.78 -3.25
CA LEU A 21 -2.05 1.75 -2.60
C LEU A 21 -1.24 1.11 -1.46
N ILE A 22 -1.88 0.30 -0.61
CA ILE A 22 -1.20 -0.44 0.47
C ILE A 22 -0.11 -1.36 -0.12
N ARG A 23 -0.40 -2.11 -1.19
CA ARG A 23 0.59 -3.01 -1.82
C ARG A 23 1.83 -2.28 -2.35
N ILE A 24 1.67 -1.12 -2.99
CA ILE A 24 2.82 -0.38 -3.53
C ILE A 24 3.65 0.26 -2.41
N CYS A 25 3.03 0.71 -1.33
CA CYS A 25 3.74 1.25 -0.17
C CYS A 25 4.48 0.16 0.63
N MET A 26 3.96 -1.06 0.64
CA MET A 26 4.57 -2.23 1.29
C MET A 26 5.43 -3.07 0.34
N ASN A 27 5.92 -2.51 -0.77
CA ASN A 27 6.80 -3.22 -1.68
C ASN A 27 8.09 -3.66 -0.95
N GLU A 28 8.55 -4.88 -1.20
CA GLU A 28 9.77 -5.41 -0.57
C GLU A 28 11.00 -4.57 -0.93
N ASP A 29 11.06 -4.15 -2.19
CA ASP A 29 12.09 -3.25 -2.69
C ASP A 29 11.81 -1.81 -2.23
N PRO A 30 12.68 -1.22 -1.39
CA PRO A 30 12.49 0.16 -0.91
C PRO A 30 12.52 1.18 -2.05
N GLY A 31 13.23 0.92 -3.15
CA GLY A 31 13.29 1.82 -4.31
C GLY A 31 11.99 1.86 -5.13
N LYS A 32 11.12 0.86 -4.96
CA LYS A 32 9.79 0.81 -5.59
C LYS A 32 8.70 1.44 -4.74
N ARG A 33 9.00 1.81 -3.49
CA ARG A 33 8.03 2.47 -2.60
C ARG A 33 7.90 3.93 -3.02
N PRO A 34 6.67 4.44 -3.19
CA PRO A 34 6.48 5.85 -3.54
C PRO A 34 6.86 6.77 -2.38
N SER A 35 7.38 7.96 -2.72
CA SER A 35 7.49 9.07 -1.79
C SER A 35 6.12 9.64 -1.40
N PHE A 36 6.08 10.40 -0.30
CA PHE A 36 4.85 11.05 0.15
C PHE A 36 4.28 12.04 -0.88
N ASP A 37 5.12 12.73 -1.64
CA ASP A 37 4.70 13.65 -2.71
C ASP A 37 3.87 12.93 -3.78
N MET A 38 4.09 11.63 -3.99
CA MET A 38 3.28 10.80 -4.90
C MET A 38 2.02 10.24 -4.24
N VAL A 39 2.06 9.92 -2.93
CA VAL A 39 0.94 9.30 -2.20
C VAL A 39 -0.16 10.30 -1.86
N VAL A 40 0.19 11.51 -1.45
CA VAL A 40 -0.77 12.54 -1.00
C VAL A 40 -1.82 12.87 -2.07
N PRO A 41 -1.46 13.12 -3.35
CA PRO A 41 -2.43 13.38 -4.41
C PRO A 41 -3.37 12.20 -4.69
N ILE A 42 -2.90 10.96 -4.50
CA ILE A 42 -3.73 9.75 -4.68
C ILE A 42 -4.79 9.70 -3.59
N LEU A 43 -4.40 9.95 -2.33
CA LEU A 43 -5.32 9.98 -1.20
C LEU A 43 -6.36 11.09 -1.34
N ASP A 44 -5.97 12.27 -1.85
CA ASP A 44 -6.90 13.37 -2.06
C ASP A 44 -7.96 13.06 -3.12
N LYS A 45 -7.56 12.40 -4.22
CA LYS A 45 -8.50 11.90 -5.25
C LYS A 45 -9.48 10.86 -4.72
N MET A 46 -9.15 10.13 -3.66
CA MET A 46 -10.03 9.13 -3.06
C MET A 46 -11.02 9.71 -2.05
N LYS A 47 -10.83 10.96 -1.60
CA LYS A 47 -11.79 11.68 -0.75
C LYS A 47 -12.95 12.30 -1.53
N ARG A 48 -12.82 12.39 -2.84
CA ARG A 48 -13.80 13.00 -3.76
C ARG A 48 -14.66 11.96 -4.46
#